data_AF-A0A7V2CKE3-F1
#
_entry.id   AF-A0A7V2CKE3-F1
#
_cell.length_a   1.000
_cell.length_b   1.000
_cell.length_c   1.000
_cell.angle_alpha   90.00
_cell.angle_beta   90.00
_cell.angle_gamma   90.00
#
_symmetry.space_group_name_H-M   'P 1'
#
loop_
_entity.id
_entity.type
_entity.pdbx_description
1 polymer ?
#
loop_
_entity_poly.entity_id
_entity_poly.type
_entity_poly.pdbx_seq_one_letter_code
_entity_poly.pdbx_strand_id
1 'polypeptide(L)'
;MFRIAIFGGADYLMGGRKKIYLALCGGMALYRPTLAKRLLERKYGVADNRGLFGLPRDLVLVAFGGIDIYHATLADEFVDLRVLLSAGLLKREEWDEAVYRLASGDPDDYGAFCIFGAIEVHQASADKERERIEAHRQVGLISEQEADYLDAQAGRSLGNVAKELADMATLPQVGPGRGG
;
A
#
# COMPACT_ATOMS: atom_id res chain seq x y z
N MET A 1 -2.42 18.29 -8.47
CA MET A 1 -3.25 17.87 -9.63
C MET A 1 -4.59 17.36 -9.09
N PHE A 2 -5.71 17.63 -9.75
CA PHE A 2 -7.04 17.23 -9.27
C PHE A 2 -7.51 15.93 -9.95
N ARG A 3 -8.16 15.06 -9.18
CA ARG A 3 -8.93 13.89 -9.66
C ARG A 3 -10.35 14.06 -9.16
N ILE A 4 -11.30 14.18 -10.07
CA ILE A 4 -12.68 14.50 -9.72
C ILE A 4 -13.59 13.43 -10.31
N ALA A 5 -14.47 12.88 -9.49
CA ALA A 5 -15.61 12.09 -9.93
C ALA A 5 -16.88 12.92 -9.72
N ILE A 6 -17.61 13.22 -10.80
CA ILE A 6 -18.88 13.95 -10.76
C ILE A 6 -19.95 13.04 -11.37
N PHE A 7 -21.02 12.73 -10.63
CA PHE A 7 -22.15 11.91 -11.10
C PHE A 7 -21.74 10.53 -11.65
N GLY A 8 -20.95 9.75 -10.89
CA GLY A 8 -20.50 8.42 -11.30
C GLY A 8 -19.51 7.77 -10.33
N GLY A 9 -18.92 6.64 -10.76
CA GLY A 9 -17.85 5.93 -10.08
C GLY A 9 -16.50 6.14 -10.77
N ALA A 10 -15.41 6.21 -10.01
CA ALA A 10 -14.06 6.24 -10.57
C ALA A 10 -13.04 5.54 -9.68
N ASP A 11 -12.08 4.85 -10.31
CA ASP A 11 -11.02 4.12 -9.64
C ASP A 11 -9.68 4.82 -9.84
N TYR A 12 -8.95 5.10 -8.75
CA TYR A 12 -7.65 5.76 -8.82
C TYR A 12 -6.62 5.11 -7.89
N LEU A 13 -5.36 5.12 -8.34
CA LEU A 13 -4.21 4.79 -7.49
C LEU A 13 -3.74 6.05 -6.74
N MET A 14 -3.61 5.94 -5.42
CA MET A 14 -3.01 6.96 -4.56
C MET A 14 -1.48 7.01 -4.76
N GLY A 15 -0.83 8.14 -4.43
CA GLY A 15 0.63 8.27 -4.50
C GLY A 15 1.22 8.94 -5.75
N GLY A 16 2.56 9.09 -5.73
CA GLY A 16 3.42 9.64 -6.77
C GLY A 16 3.63 11.16 -6.72
N ARG A 17 2.56 11.95 -6.52
CA ARG A 17 2.59 13.44 -6.46
C ARG A 17 1.39 13.97 -5.66
N LYS A 18 1.45 15.22 -5.20
CA LYS A 18 0.34 15.88 -4.50
C LYS A 18 -0.95 15.86 -5.33
N LYS A 19 -1.97 15.14 -4.85
CA LYS A 19 -3.26 15.01 -5.52
C LYS A 19 -4.42 15.35 -4.59
N ILE A 20 -5.43 15.98 -5.17
CA ILE A 20 -6.72 16.22 -4.51
C ILE A 20 -7.73 15.32 -5.19
N TYR A 21 -8.33 14.41 -4.42
CA TYR A 21 -9.39 13.51 -4.85
C TYR A 21 -10.72 14.08 -4.39
N LEU A 22 -11.65 14.32 -5.31
CA LEU A 22 -12.93 14.94 -5.02
C LEU A 22 -14.07 14.10 -5.59
N ALA A 23 -14.98 13.65 -4.72
CA ALA A 23 -16.24 13.03 -5.11
C ALA A 23 -17.41 14.03 -4.95
N LEU A 24 -18.06 14.36 -6.07
CA LEU A 24 -19.25 15.21 -6.14
C LEU A 24 -20.44 14.39 -6.67
N CYS A 25 -21.39 14.05 -5.81
CA CYS A 25 -22.57 13.25 -6.14
C CYS A 25 -22.21 11.90 -6.79
N GLY A 26 -21.26 11.15 -6.20
CA GLY A 26 -20.73 9.91 -6.78
C GLY A 26 -19.86 9.08 -5.83
N GLY A 27 -19.24 8.02 -6.36
CA GLY A 27 -18.36 7.11 -5.64
C GLY A 27 -16.92 7.16 -6.15
N MET A 28 -15.93 6.90 -5.30
CA MET A 28 -14.53 6.74 -5.73
C MET A 28 -13.85 5.59 -4.99
N ALA A 29 -13.24 4.67 -5.72
CA ALA A 29 -12.35 3.67 -5.16
C ALA A 29 -10.90 4.15 -5.26
N LEU A 30 -10.24 4.30 -4.12
CA LEU A 30 -8.84 4.69 -4.03
C LEU A 30 -8.00 3.50 -3.60
N TYR A 31 -7.01 3.13 -4.40
CA TYR A 31 -6.08 2.05 -4.09
C TYR A 31 -4.78 2.62 -3.57
N ARG A 32 -4.42 2.22 -2.35
CA ARG A 32 -3.19 2.67 -1.70
C ARG A 32 -1.99 1.90 -2.27
N PRO A 33 -0.88 2.57 -2.59
CA PRO A 33 0.36 1.89 -2.92
C PRO A 33 0.96 1.24 -1.66
N THR A 34 1.78 0.22 -1.86
CA THR A 34 2.49 -0.47 -0.78
C THR A 34 3.35 0.49 0.05
N LEU A 35 3.57 0.17 1.32
CA LEU A 35 4.45 0.93 2.20
C LEU A 35 5.85 1.05 1.60
N ALA A 36 6.36 -0.05 1.02
CA ALA A 36 7.67 -0.09 0.39
C ALA A 36 7.78 0.95 -0.75
N LYS A 37 6.78 1.01 -1.64
CA LYS A 37 6.71 2.02 -2.71
C LYS A 37 6.57 3.43 -2.15
N ARG A 38 5.79 3.63 -1.10
CA ARG A 38 5.64 4.95 -0.46
C ARG A 38 6.93 5.44 0.16
N LEU A 39 7.72 4.57 0.78
CA LEU A 39 9.05 4.91 1.29
C LEU A 39 9.99 5.31 0.17
N LEU A 40 9.98 4.57 -0.94
CA LEU A 40 10.73 4.93 -2.15
C LEU A 40 10.31 6.31 -2.67
N GLU A 41 9.01 6.59 -2.75
CA GLU A 41 8.48 7.88 -3.17
C GLU A 41 8.80 9.03 -2.20
N ARG A 42 8.98 8.76 -0.91
CA ARG A 42 9.45 9.76 0.06
C ARG A 42 10.95 10.01 -0.08
N LYS A 43 11.74 8.97 -0.38
CA LYS A 43 13.20 9.03 -0.50
C LYS A 43 13.66 9.68 -1.81
N TYR A 44 13.01 9.35 -2.92
CA TYR A 44 13.40 9.78 -4.26
C TYR A 44 12.37 10.71 -4.94
N GLY A 45 11.18 10.87 -4.36
CA GLY A 45 10.21 11.84 -4.85
C GLY A 45 10.75 13.26 -4.66
N VAL A 46 10.61 14.10 -5.69
CA VAL A 46 11.00 15.50 -5.66
C VAL A 46 10.37 16.15 -4.43
N ALA A 47 11.23 16.53 -3.49
CA ALA A 47 10.89 17.05 -2.18
C ALA A 47 10.04 18.32 -2.33
N ASP A 48 8.74 18.15 -2.15
CA ASP A 48 7.83 19.25 -1.94
C ASP A 48 7.00 18.94 -0.69
N ASN A 49 7.69 18.55 0.39
CA ASN A 49 7.10 18.17 1.69
C ASN A 49 6.36 19.31 2.41
N ARG A 50 6.35 20.52 1.84
CA ARG A 50 5.46 21.60 2.29
C ARG A 50 4.34 21.70 1.28
N GLY A 51 3.15 21.22 1.62
CA GLY A 51 1.94 21.66 0.92
C GLY A 51 1.92 23.19 0.88
N LEU A 52 1.47 23.77 -0.23
CA LEU A 52 1.04 25.17 -0.21
C LEU A 52 0.00 25.25 0.92
N PHE A 53 0.25 26.04 1.97
CA PHE A 53 -0.59 26.15 3.17
C PHE A 53 -0.58 24.97 4.18
N GLY A 54 0.43 24.09 4.16
CA GLY A 54 0.53 23.01 5.17
C GLY A 54 -0.48 21.87 4.98
N LEU A 55 -1.10 21.79 3.80
CA LEU A 55 -2.03 20.70 3.46
C LEU A 55 -1.29 19.35 3.29
N PRO A 56 -1.95 18.22 3.64
CA PRO A 56 -1.40 16.88 3.47
C PRO A 56 -1.10 16.57 2.00
N ARG A 57 -0.20 15.59 1.77
CA ARG A 57 0.31 15.27 0.42
C ARG A 57 -0.83 14.82 -0.49
N ASP A 58 -1.71 13.96 0.01
CA ASP A 58 -2.97 13.62 -0.63
C ASP A 58 -4.13 14.21 0.17
N LEU A 59 -5.12 14.80 -0.50
CA LEU A 59 -6.32 15.32 0.15
C LEU A 59 -7.54 14.66 -0.50
N VAL A 60 -8.34 13.99 0.33
CA VAL A 60 -9.56 13.29 -0.07
C VAL A 60 -10.75 14.10 0.42
N LEU A 61 -11.59 14.54 -0.52
CA LEU A 61 -12.74 15.40 -0.28
C LEU A 61 -14.02 14.72 -0.79
N VAL A 62 -15.04 14.64 0.07
CA VAL A 62 -16.37 14.14 -0.30
C VAL A 62 -17.39 15.22 -0.01
N ALA A 63 -18.08 15.69 -1.05
CA ALA A 63 -19.18 16.63 -0.87
C ALA A 63 -20.52 15.92 -0.72
N PHE A 64 -20.83 15.00 -1.64
CA PHE A 64 -22.04 14.18 -1.68
C PHE A 64 -21.67 12.81 -2.25
N GLY A 65 -21.67 11.73 -1.46
CA GLY A 65 -21.38 10.38 -1.98
C GLY A 65 -20.48 9.54 -1.07
N GLY A 66 -19.56 8.77 -1.65
CA GLY A 66 -18.71 7.84 -0.90
C GLY A 66 -17.30 7.70 -1.48
N ILE A 67 -16.31 7.48 -0.62
CA ILE A 67 -14.96 7.11 -1.05
C ILE A 67 -14.52 5.88 -0.25
N ASP A 68 -14.12 4.85 -0.98
CA ASP A 68 -13.57 3.62 -0.44
C ASP A 68 -12.05 3.61 -0.65
N ILE A 69 -11.28 3.49 0.41
CA ILE A 69 -9.82 3.47 0.38
C ILE A 69 -9.37 2.03 0.67
N TYR A 70 -8.79 1.37 -0.33
CA TYR A 70 -8.33 -0.01 -0.22
C TYR A 70 -6.83 -0.06 0.04
N HIS A 71 -6.44 -0.74 1.12
CA HIS A 71 -5.04 -1.07 1.37
C HIS A 71 -4.50 -2.10 0.38
N ALA A 72 -3.18 -2.03 0.14
CA ALA A 72 -2.47 -3.09 -0.57
C ALA A 72 -2.52 -4.40 0.24
N THR A 73 -2.42 -5.53 -0.48
CA THR A 73 -2.35 -6.84 0.16
C THR A 73 -0.98 -7.09 0.78
N LEU A 74 -0.90 -7.98 1.79
CA LEU A 74 0.38 -8.42 2.36
C LEU A 74 1.26 -9.07 1.30
N ALA A 75 0.67 -9.79 0.35
CA ALA A 75 1.39 -10.36 -0.78
C ALA A 75 2.04 -9.28 -1.66
N ASP A 76 1.31 -8.20 -1.95
CA ASP A 76 1.85 -7.05 -2.71
C ASP A 76 2.96 -6.33 -1.92
N GLU A 77 2.76 -6.13 -0.62
CA GLU A 77 3.77 -5.56 0.28
C GLU A 77 5.05 -6.40 0.29
N PHE A 78 4.93 -7.73 0.40
CA PHE A 78 6.06 -8.65 0.41
C PHE A 78 6.88 -8.56 -0.88
N VAL A 79 6.19 -8.65 -2.03
CA VAL A 79 6.85 -8.62 -3.35
C VAL A 79 7.56 -7.29 -3.57
N ASP A 80 6.88 -6.17 -3.31
CA ASP A 80 7.48 -4.84 -3.49
C ASP A 80 8.65 -4.62 -2.51
N LEU A 81 8.50 -5.02 -1.24
CA LEU A 81 9.56 -4.91 -0.25
C LEU A 81 10.80 -5.70 -0.69
N ARG A 82 10.62 -6.96 -1.09
CA ARG A 82 11.74 -7.80 -1.52
C ARG A 82 12.45 -7.24 -2.76
N VAL A 83 11.69 -6.72 -3.73
CA VAL A 83 12.28 -6.06 -4.92
C VAL A 83 13.10 -4.84 -4.50
N LEU A 84 12.59 -3.99 -3.61
CA LEU A 84 13.30 -2.78 -3.20
C LEU A 84 14.51 -3.05 -2.30
N LEU A 85 14.44 -4.06 -1.43
CA LEU A 85 15.57 -4.51 -0.61
C LEU A 85 16.67 -5.12 -1.48
N SER A 86 16.31 -6.04 -2.39
CA SER A 86 17.28 -6.69 -3.29
C SER A 86 17.92 -5.72 -4.28
N ALA A 87 17.18 -4.69 -4.71
CA ALA A 87 17.72 -3.61 -5.54
C ALA A 87 18.56 -2.59 -4.75
N GLY A 88 18.64 -2.69 -3.42
CA GLY A 88 19.35 -1.73 -2.56
C GLY A 88 18.72 -0.33 -2.53
N LEU A 89 17.48 -0.18 -3.01
CA LEU A 89 16.76 1.10 -3.05
C LEU A 89 16.16 1.45 -1.68
N LEU A 90 15.84 0.43 -0.89
CA LEU A 90 15.38 0.53 0.48
C LEU A 90 16.32 -0.27 1.38
N LYS A 91 16.66 0.29 2.56
CA LYS A 91 17.38 -0.44 3.60
C LYS A 91 16.40 -1.04 4.59
N ARG A 92 16.79 -2.12 5.27
CA ARG A 92 15.95 -2.78 6.28
C ARG A 92 15.62 -1.86 7.44
N GLU A 93 16.58 -1.03 7.86
CA GLU A 93 16.37 -0.08 8.95
C GLU A 93 15.33 1.00 8.58
N GLU A 94 15.29 1.42 7.30
CA GLU A 94 14.29 2.37 6.79
C GLU A 94 12.88 1.77 6.81
N TRP A 95 12.77 0.46 6.58
CA TRP A 95 11.51 -0.28 6.70
C TRP A 95 11.06 -0.40 8.16
N ASP A 96 11.95 -0.84 9.05
CA ASP A 96 11.63 -1.03 10.46
C ASP A 96 11.17 0.28 11.12
N GLU A 97 11.84 1.39 10.79
CA GLU A 97 11.42 2.72 11.24
C GLU A 97 10.03 3.09 10.73
N ALA A 98 9.74 2.83 9.45
CA ALA A 98 8.45 3.14 8.85
C ALA A 98 7.30 2.33 9.48
N VAL A 99 7.55 1.05 9.74
CA VAL A 99 6.61 0.15 10.42
C VAL A 99 6.35 0.62 11.84
N TYR A 100 7.41 1.01 12.57
CA TYR A 100 7.27 1.56 13.90
C TYR A 100 6.41 2.83 13.91
N ARG A 101 6.61 3.72 12.93
CA ARG A 101 5.78 4.93 12.77
C ARG A 101 4.31 4.60 12.52
N LEU A 102 4.03 3.62 11.65
CA LEU A 102 2.65 3.12 11.44
C LEU A 102 2.03 2.59 12.73
N ALA A 103 2.77 1.80 13.51
CA ALA A 103 2.30 1.26 14.78
C ALA A 103 2.07 2.35 15.84
N SER A 104 2.88 3.42 15.81
CA SER A 104 2.73 4.59 16.70
C SER A 104 1.61 5.54 16.29
N GLY A 105 0.85 5.21 15.24
CA GLY A 105 -0.32 5.95 14.82
C GLY A 105 -0.01 7.18 13.96
N ASP A 106 1.14 7.22 13.26
CA ASP A 106 1.31 8.14 12.13
C ASP A 106 0.36 7.66 11.03
N PRO A 107 -0.84 8.28 10.91
CA PRO A 107 -1.86 7.77 10.02
C PRO A 107 -1.39 8.07 8.61
N ASP A 108 -1.91 7.28 7.70
CA ASP A 108 -1.73 7.39 6.25
C ASP A 108 -1.50 8.82 5.74
N ASP A 109 -0.65 8.96 4.72
CA ASP A 109 -0.17 10.25 4.14
C ASP A 109 -1.26 11.14 3.50
N TYR A 110 -2.53 10.96 3.86
CA TYR A 110 -3.66 11.69 3.32
C TYR A 110 -4.50 12.37 4.40
N GLY A 111 -4.99 13.57 4.09
CA GLY A 111 -6.10 14.16 4.82
C GLY A 111 -7.42 13.73 4.18
N ALA A 112 -8.42 13.43 5.00
CA ALA A 112 -9.76 13.09 4.55
C ALA A 112 -10.77 14.06 5.17
N PHE A 113 -11.67 14.58 4.35
CA PHE A 113 -12.76 15.45 4.79
C PHE A 113 -14.05 15.12 4.04
N CYS A 114 -15.10 14.85 4.79
CA CYS A 114 -16.41 14.50 4.26
C CYS A 114 -17.46 15.50 4.77
N ILE A 115 -18.24 16.08 3.86
CA ILE A 115 -19.35 16.97 4.19
C ILE A 115 -20.65 16.16 4.29
N PHE A 116 -21.07 15.52 3.20
CA PHE A 116 -22.21 14.61 3.15
C PHE A 116 -21.82 13.31 2.45
N GLY A 117 -21.75 12.21 3.20
CA GLY A 117 -21.29 10.93 2.67
C GLY A 117 -20.49 10.10 3.66
N ALA A 118 -19.72 9.15 3.13
CA ALA A 118 -18.81 8.31 3.91
C ALA A 118 -17.42 8.25 3.28
N ILE A 119 -16.41 8.10 4.13
CA ILE A 119 -15.06 7.69 3.74
C ILE A 119 -14.79 6.40 4.50
N GLU A 120 -14.65 5.30 3.79
CA GLU A 120 -14.39 3.98 4.38
C GLU A 120 -12.99 3.53 4.01
N VAL A 121 -12.27 2.98 5.00
CA VAL A 121 -10.93 2.44 4.80
C VAL A 121 -10.99 0.94 4.97
N HIS A 122 -10.70 0.23 3.90
CA HIS A 122 -10.81 -1.22 3.79
C HIS A 122 -9.42 -1.84 3.84
N GLN A 123 -9.20 -2.71 4.82
CA GLN A 123 -8.09 -3.65 4.74
C GLN A 123 -8.38 -4.70 3.67
N ALA A 124 -7.33 -5.28 3.10
CA ALA A 124 -7.49 -6.40 2.19
C ALA A 124 -8.20 -7.56 2.90
N SER A 125 -9.25 -8.08 2.28
CA SER A 125 -9.92 -9.28 2.79
C SER A 125 -9.02 -10.50 2.64
N ALA A 126 -9.20 -11.51 3.49
CA ALA A 126 -8.45 -12.76 3.40
C ALA A 126 -8.57 -13.44 2.02
N ASP A 127 -9.75 -13.34 1.38
CA ASP A 127 -9.95 -13.91 0.04
C ASP A 127 -9.14 -13.16 -1.03
N LYS A 128 -9.09 -11.83 -0.93
CA LYS A 128 -8.28 -11.00 -1.82
C LYS A 128 -6.78 -11.23 -1.60
N GLU A 129 -6.36 -11.44 -0.35
CA GLU A 129 -4.98 -11.85 -0.03
C GLU A 129 -4.65 -13.17 -0.74
N ARG A 130 -5.48 -14.21 -0.58
CA ARG A 130 -5.28 -15.51 -1.22
C ARG A 130 -5.21 -15.44 -2.73
N GLU A 131 -6.10 -14.66 -3.35
CA GLU A 131 -6.07 -14.42 -4.79
C GLU A 131 -4.73 -13.82 -5.24
N ARG A 132 -4.21 -12.83 -4.50
CA ARG A 132 -2.91 -12.20 -4.81
C ARG A 132 -1.73 -13.12 -4.53
N ILE A 133 -1.76 -13.91 -3.46
CA ILE A 133 -0.75 -14.93 -3.15
C ILE A 133 -0.67 -15.93 -4.31
N GLU A 134 -1.79 -16.49 -4.73
CA GLU A 134 -1.83 -17.45 -5.82
C GLU A 134 -1.33 -16.83 -7.14
N ALA A 135 -1.76 -15.61 -7.46
CA ALA A 135 -1.29 -14.90 -8.65
C ALA A 135 0.24 -14.73 -8.63
N HIS A 136 0.83 -14.27 -7.52
CA HIS A 136 2.28 -14.09 -7.38
C HIS A 136 3.05 -15.42 -7.41
N ARG A 137 2.47 -16.49 -6.86
CA ARG A 137 3.06 -17.83 -6.90
C ARG A 137 3.12 -18.35 -8.33
N GLN A 138 2.04 -18.20 -9.10
CA GLN A 138 1.97 -18.66 -10.49
C GLN A 138 3.01 -17.99 -11.39
N VAL A 139 3.34 -16.71 -11.14
CA VAL A 139 4.37 -15.99 -11.90
C VAL A 139 5.79 -16.14 -11.31
N GLY A 140 5.97 -16.99 -10.29
CA GLY A 140 7.27 -17.24 -9.66
C GLY A 140 7.80 -16.06 -8.84
N LEU A 141 6.94 -15.10 -8.47
CA LEU A 141 7.29 -14.00 -7.58
C LEU A 141 7.23 -14.44 -6.11
N ILE A 142 6.57 -15.51 -5.73
CA ILE A 142 6.72 -16.06 -4.38
C ILE A 142 6.89 -17.57 -4.44
N SER A 143 7.73 -18.11 -3.58
CA SER A 143 7.92 -19.53 -3.36
C SER A 143 6.73 -20.15 -2.63
N GLU A 144 6.63 -21.47 -2.65
CA GLU A 144 5.57 -22.21 -1.94
C GLU A 144 5.60 -21.94 -0.43
N GLN A 145 6.79 -21.93 0.17
CA GLN A 145 6.96 -21.60 1.59
C GLN A 145 6.55 -20.15 1.93
N GLU A 146 6.87 -19.20 1.05
CA GLU A 146 6.43 -17.81 1.21
C GLU A 146 4.91 -17.69 1.08
N ALA A 147 4.30 -18.44 0.15
CA ALA A 147 2.85 -18.47 -0.04
C ALA A 147 2.12 -19.07 1.18
N ASP A 148 2.61 -20.19 1.74
CA ASP A 148 2.03 -20.83 2.93
C ASP A 148 2.06 -19.89 4.14
N TYR A 149 3.17 -19.18 4.32
CA TYR A 149 3.29 -18.18 5.37
C TYR A 149 2.29 -17.02 5.17
N LEU A 150 2.23 -16.45 3.97
CA LEU A 150 1.34 -15.34 3.66
C LEU A 150 -0.14 -15.73 3.80
N ASP A 151 -0.52 -16.94 3.41
CA ASP A 151 -1.90 -17.44 3.58
C ASP A 151 -2.26 -17.60 5.06
N ALA A 152 -1.32 -18.09 5.88
CA ALA A 152 -1.51 -18.16 7.33
C ALA A 152 -1.68 -16.77 7.99
N GLN A 153 -1.20 -15.70 7.35
CA GLN A 153 -1.37 -14.33 7.81
C GLN A 153 -2.51 -13.58 7.08
N ALA A 154 -3.25 -14.22 6.18
CA ALA A 154 -4.29 -13.56 5.38
C ALA A 154 -5.33 -12.86 6.26
N GLY A 155 -5.65 -11.61 5.92
CA GLY A 155 -6.59 -10.76 6.67
C GLY A 155 -6.00 -10.10 7.93
N ARG A 156 -4.70 -10.27 8.21
CA ARG A 156 -4.00 -9.50 9.26
C ARG A 156 -3.50 -8.18 8.71
N SER A 157 -3.40 -7.18 9.60
CA SER A 157 -2.82 -5.88 9.25
C SER A 157 -1.30 -5.97 9.12
N LEU A 158 -0.73 -5.18 8.20
CA LEU A 158 0.72 -5.10 7.98
C LEU A 158 1.49 -4.85 9.29
N GLY A 159 1.01 -3.95 10.14
CA GLY A 159 1.68 -3.63 11.42
C GLY A 159 1.90 -4.83 12.34
N ASN A 160 1.07 -5.88 12.24
CA ASN A 160 1.17 -7.08 13.05
C ASN A 160 2.20 -8.10 12.54
N VAL A 161 2.57 -8.02 11.26
CA VAL A 161 3.37 -9.04 10.56
C VAL A 161 4.59 -8.46 9.83
N ALA A 162 4.79 -7.15 9.93
CA ALA A 162 5.79 -6.42 9.14
C ALA A 162 7.24 -6.82 9.46
N LYS A 163 7.52 -7.25 10.69
CA LYS A 163 8.83 -7.73 11.09
C LYS A 163 9.14 -9.06 10.43
N GLU A 164 8.24 -10.03 10.58
CA GLU A 164 8.39 -11.34 9.97
C GLU A 164 8.42 -11.28 8.43
N LEU A 165 7.62 -10.38 7.84
CA LEU A 165 7.66 -10.08 6.39
C LEU A 165 9.04 -9.60 5.94
N ALA A 166 9.67 -8.68 6.69
CA ALA A 166 11.00 -8.17 6.36
C ALA A 166 12.07 -9.25 6.51
N ASP A 167 11.98 -10.06 7.57
CA ASP A 167 12.90 -11.17 7.81
C ASP A 167 12.87 -12.14 6.62
N MET A 168 11.67 -12.53 6.18
CA MET A 168 11.48 -13.39 5.02
C MET A 168 11.95 -12.75 3.71
N ALA A 169 11.68 -11.47 3.49
CA ALA A 169 12.09 -10.75 2.27
C ALA A 169 13.61 -10.65 2.13
N THR A 170 14.38 -10.83 3.21
CA THR A 170 15.85 -10.83 3.18
C THR A 170 16.48 -12.20 3.03
N LEU A 171 15.70 -13.28 3.08
CA LEU A 171 16.25 -14.63 2.93
C LEU A 171 16.80 -14.84 1.50
N PRO A 172 17.97 -15.48 1.36
CA PRO A 172 18.48 -15.84 0.05
C PRO A 172 17.47 -16.78 -0.62
N GLN A 173 17.06 -16.42 -1.84
CA GLN A 173 16.23 -17.28 -2.67
C GLN A 173 16.97 -18.60 -2.84
N VAL A 174 16.43 -19.67 -2.26
CA VAL A 174 16.87 -21.02 -2.59
C VAL A 174 16.43 -21.23 -4.03
N GLY A 175 17.32 -20.91 -4.97
CA GLY A 175 17.05 -21.10 -6.38
C GLY A 175 16.59 -22.54 -6.60
N PRO A 176 15.64 -22.80 -7.51
CA PRO A 176 15.24 -24.16 -7.82
C PRO A 176 16.52 -24.91 -8.15
N GLY A 177 16.88 -25.88 -7.29
CA GLY A 177 18.05 -26.71 -7.51
C GLY A 177 17.94 -27.21 -8.93
N ARG A 178 18.85 -26.77 -9.81
CA ARG A 178 18.96 -27.35 -11.14
C ARG A 178 19.29 -28.81 -10.90
N GLY A 179 18.26 -29.67 -10.93
CA GLY A 179 18.42 -31.10 -11.00
C GLY A 179 19.33 -31.36 -12.20
N GLY A 180 20.52 -31.88 -11.92
CA GLY A 180 21.44 -32.36 -12.93
C GLY A 180 20.95 -33.65 -13.58
#